data_AF-A0A1G9S4C2-F1
#
_entry.id   AF-A0A1G9S4C2-F1
#
_cell.length_a   1.000
_cell.length_b   1.000
_cell.length_c   1.000
_cell.angle_alpha   90.00
_cell.angle_beta   90.00
_cell.angle_gamma   90.00
#
_symmetry.space_group_name_H-M   'P 1'
#
loop_
_entity.id
_entity.type
_entity.pdbx_description
1 polymer ?
#
loop_
_entity_poly.entity_id
_entity_poly.type
_entity_poly.pdbx_seq_one_letter_code
_entity_poly.pdbx_strand_id
1 'polypeptide(L)' 'MTLANWPLMRIIRLAFGIILVLTGFVYSDWMAGAFGGLLLGQAILNTGCGPSGCNLPPSREE' A
#
# COMPACT_ATOMS: atom_id res chain seq x y z
N MET A 1 -7.63 -11.99 -8.50
CA MET A 1 -6.55 -12.80 -7.89
C MET A 1 -7.12 -13.43 -6.64
N THR A 2 -7.20 -14.76 -6.58
CA THR A 2 -7.87 -15.50 -5.51
C THR A 2 -7.22 -15.24 -4.16
N LEU A 3 -8.06 -15.16 -3.13
CA LEU A 3 -7.83 -14.68 -1.76
C LEU A 3 -6.76 -15.46 -0.94
N ALA A 4 -6.04 -16.41 -1.54
CA ALA A 4 -5.12 -17.32 -0.86
C ALA A 4 -3.79 -16.68 -0.40
N ASN A 5 -3.50 -15.43 -0.81
CA ASN A 5 -2.21 -14.78 -0.56
C ASN A 5 -2.31 -13.39 0.11
N TRP A 6 -3.45 -13.10 0.76
CA TRP A 6 -3.68 -11.87 1.52
C TRP A 6 -2.57 -11.53 2.54
N PRO A 7 -1.99 -12.48 3.32
CA PRO A 7 -0.90 -12.14 4.23
C PRO A 7 0.37 -11.70 3.49
N LEU A 8 0.70 -12.26 2.32
CA LEU A 8 1.94 -11.91 1.61
C LEU A 8 1.93 -10.44 1.15
N MET A 9 0.83 -9.97 0.58
CA MET A 9 0.71 -8.57 0.15
C MET A 9 0.80 -7.59 1.31
N ARG A 10 0.35 -8.00 2.50
CA ARG A 10 0.49 -7.21 3.73
C ARG A 10 1.95 -7.16 4.19
N ILE A 11 2.65 -8.30 4.16
CA ILE A 11 4.08 -8.39 4.51
C ILE A 11 4.93 -7.56 3.54
N ILE A 12 4.66 -7.64 2.24
CA ILE A 12 5.36 -6.85 1.22
C ILE A 12 5.17 -5.34 1.50
N ARG A 13 3.93 -4.88 1.72
CA ARG A 13 3.68 -3.46 2.05
C ARG A 13 4.37 -3.02 3.34
N LEU A 14 4.38 -3.88 4.38
CA LEU A 14 5.11 -3.60 5.62
C LEU A 14 6.61 -3.46 5.38
N ALA A 15 7.22 -4.42 4.68
CA ALA A 15 8.66 -4.41 4.42
C ALA A 15 9.07 -3.17 3.62
N PHE A 16 8.41 -2.90 2.50
CA PHE A 16 8.70 -1.72 1.67
C PHE A 16 8.43 -0.41 2.41
N GLY A 17 7.34 -0.33 3.17
CA GLY A 17 7.00 0.86 3.94
C GLY A 17 8.06 1.16 5.02
N ILE A 18 8.53 0.15 5.76
CA ILE A 18 9.61 0.30 6.75
C ILE A 18 10.90 0.79 6.06
N ILE A 19 11.30 0.15 4.96
CA ILE A 19 12.51 0.53 4.22
C ILE A 19 12.43 1.99 3.79
N LEU A 20 11.32 2.40 3.17
CA LEU A 20 11.14 3.77 2.68
C LEU A 20 11.15 4.83 3.79
N VAL A 21 10.54 4.53 4.95
CA VAL A 21 10.61 5.43 6.11
C VAL A 21 12.05 5.55 6.58
N LEU A 22 12.77 4.45 6.73
CA LEU A 22 14.17 4.46 7.17
C LEU A 22 15.07 5.22 6.19
N THR A 23 14.93 4.99 4.88
CA THR A 23 15.69 5.73 3.87
C THR A 23 15.31 7.20 3.86
N GLY A 24 14.03 7.54 4.02
CA GLY A 24 13.57 8.93 4.16
C GLY A 24 14.19 9.64 5.38
N PHE A 25 14.37 8.92 6.48
CA PHE A 25 15.08 9.45 7.66
C PHE A 25 16.59 9.60 7.41
N VAL A 26 17.25 8.58 6.83
CA VAL A 26 18.71 8.59 6.62
C VAL A 26 19.13 9.65 5.60
N TYR A 27 18.39 9.77 4.50
CA TYR A 27 18.70 10.71 3.41
C TYR A 27 17.97 12.06 3.57
N SER A 28 17.19 12.25 4.65
CA SER A 28 16.34 13.43 4.85
C SER A 28 15.36 13.69 3.69
N ASP A 29 14.99 12.64 2.97
CA ASP A 29 14.07 12.67 1.83
C ASP A 29 12.62 12.57 2.32
N TRP A 30 11.96 13.73 2.44
CA TRP A 30 10.61 13.83 2.97
C TRP A 30 9.58 13.05 2.13
N MET A 31 9.76 13.00 0.79
CA MET A 31 8.88 12.24 -0.10
C MET A 31 8.97 10.74 0.18
N ALA A 32 10.18 10.20 0.32
CA ALA A 32 10.38 8.79 0.62
C ALA A 32 9.75 8.42 1.97
N GLY A 33 9.93 9.27 2.99
CA GLY A 33 9.28 9.12 4.30
C GLY A 33 7.76 9.15 4.22
N ALA A 34 7.18 10.08 3.45
CA ALA A 34 5.74 10.21 3.27
C ALA A 34 5.14 8.99 2.56
N PHE A 35 5.73 8.55 1.45
CA PHE A 35 5.27 7.35 0.74
C PHE A 35 5.44 6.07 1.58
N GLY A 36 6.55 5.95 2.31
CA GLY A 36 6.77 4.85 3.25
C GLY A 36 5.72 4.81 4.37
N GLY A 37 5.39 5.97 4.94
CA GLY A 37 4.34 6.12 5.95
C GLY A 37 2.96 5.73 5.43
N LEU A 38 2.62 6.11 4.19
CA LEU A 38 1.36 5.72 3.55
C LEU A 38 1.29 4.19 3.34
N LEU A 39 2.35 3.57 2.83
CA LEU A 39 2.43 2.11 2.64
C LEU A 39 2.31 1.34 3.96
N LEU A 40 2.99 1.82 5.02
CA LEU A 40 2.87 1.29 6.37
C LEU A 40 1.45 1.43 6.92
N GLY A 41 0.85 2.61 6.75
CA GLY A 41 -0.52 2.89 7.18
C GLY A 41 -1.53 1.95 6.50
N GLN A 42 -1.40 1.74 5.18
CA GLN A 42 -2.22 0.79 4.42
C GLN A 42 -2.08 -0.64 4.94
N ALA A 43 -0.88 -1.05 5.35
CA ALA A 43 -0.62 -2.40 5.84
C ALA A 43 -1.12 -2.65 7.28
N ILE A 44 -1.09 -1.62 8.14
CA ILE A 44 -1.60 -1.67 9.52
C ILE A 44 -3.12 -1.60 9.53
N LEU A 45 -3.68 -0.60 8.85
CA LEU A 45 -5.12 -0.35 8.78
C LEU A 45 -5.84 -1.32 7.84
N ASN A 46 -5.08 -2.12 7.07
CA ASN A 46 -5.60 -2.99 6.00
C ASN A 46 -6.47 -2.20 5.00
N THR A 47 -6.10 -0.93 4.76
CA THR A 47 -6.81 -0.01 3.89
C THR A 47 -6.20 -0.01 2.50
N GLY A 48 -7.06 0.02 1.48
CA GLY A 48 -6.69 0.03 0.07
C GLY A 48 -7.85 -0.48 -0.78
N CYS A 49 -7.76 -0.30 -2.11
CA CYS A 49 -8.68 -1.03 -3.00
C CYS A 49 -8.33 -2.51 -2.87
N GLY A 50 -9.22 -3.23 -2.17
CA GLY A 50 -9.04 -4.63 -1.79
C GLY A 50 -9.01 -5.56 -3.02
N PRO A 51 -9.07 -6.89 -2.82
CA PRO A 51 -9.08 -7.84 -3.94
C PRO A 51 -10.25 -7.66 -4.92
N SER A 52 -11.30 -6.93 -4.52
CA SER A 52 -12.42 -6.51 -5.38
C SER A 52 -12.15 -5.23 -6.18
N GLY A 53 -10.95 -4.65 -6.10
CA GLY A 53 -10.60 -3.39 -6.74
C GLY A 53 -11.38 -2.20 -6.19
N CYS A 54 -11.17 -1.03 -6.78
CA CYS A 54 -12.14 0.04 -6.65
C CYS A 54 -13.32 -0.35 -7.54
N ASN A 55 -14.50 -0.59 -6.97
CA ASN A 55 -15.72 -0.80 -7.73
C ASN A 55 -16.05 0.51 -8.48
N LEU A 56 -15.41 0.76 -9.62
CA LEU A 56 -15.96 1.71 -10.57
C LEU A 56 -17.29 1.11 -11.03
N PRO A 57 -18.40 1.87 -10.96
CA PRO A 57 -19.62 1.43 -11.63
C PRO A 57 -19.26 1.15 -13.09
N PRO A 58 -19.76 0.07 -13.70
CA PRO A 58 -19.54 -0.18 -15.11
C PRO A 58 -19.94 1.10 -15.87
N SER A 59 -19.03 1.64 -16.68
CA SER A 59 -19.38 2.70 -17.62
C SER A 59 -20.56 2.19 -18.43
N ARG A 60 -21.73 2.82 -18.32
CA ARG A 60 -22.73 2.65 -19.36
C ARG A 60 -22.08 3.18 -20.62
N GLU A 61 -21.90 2.30 -21.59
CA GLU A 61 -21.69 2.72 -22.97
C GLU A 61 -22.98 3.42 -23.36
N GLU A 62 -22.88 4.74 -23.58
CA GLU A 62 -23.93 5.58 -24.16
C GLU A 62 -23.62 5.84 -25.63
#